data_AF-A0A2K3PRP2-F1
#
_entry.id   AF-A0A2K3PRP2-F1
#
_cell.length_a   1.000
_cell.length_b   1.000
_cell.length_c   1.000
_cell.angle_alpha   90.00
_cell.angle_beta   90.00
_cell.angle_gamma   90.00
#
_symmetry.space_group_name_H-M   'P 1'
#
loop_
_entity.id
_entity.type
_entity.pdbx_description
1 polymer ?
#
loop_
_entity_poly.entity_id
_entity_poly.type
_entity_poly.pdbx_seq_one_letter_code
_entity_poly.pdbx_strand_id
1 'polypeptide(L)'
;MYGAGFYSYSILALIFWETRRSDFGISMTHHVASLSLIVLSYIFRFVRVGSVVLALHDATDVFLEIGKMSKYSGAETIASFAFILFVLSFTILRCIYYPFWVLRSTSYEVVVALKSEMSWVDATIYYYVFNTLLFCLLVLNIFWWVLMLRMLAAQIRARGKVSEDIRSDSEDENEHEE
;
A
#
# COMPACT_ATOMS: atom_id res chain seq x y z
N MET A 1 -8.61 11.79 -12.73
CA MET A 1 -8.59 12.94 -11.80
C MET A 1 -9.30 12.64 -10.47
N TYR A 2 -10.31 11.78 -10.43
CA TYR A 2 -10.96 11.36 -9.16
C TYR A 2 -10.01 10.69 -8.16
N GLY A 3 -9.08 9.84 -8.61
CA GLY A 3 -8.09 9.20 -7.72
C GLY A 3 -7.19 10.19 -6.99
N ALA A 4 -6.66 11.21 -7.68
CA ALA A 4 -5.83 12.23 -7.04
C ALA A 4 -6.58 12.97 -5.92
N GLY A 5 -7.87 13.26 -6.13
CA GLY A 5 -8.75 13.84 -5.12
C GLY A 5 -8.88 12.96 -3.87
N PHE A 6 -9.13 11.65 -4.06
CA PHE A 6 -9.18 10.68 -2.97
C PHE A 6 -7.87 10.65 -2.17
N TYR A 7 -6.72 10.52 -2.84
CA TYR A 7 -5.42 10.48 -2.16
C TYR A 7 -5.08 11.81 -1.45
N SER A 8 -5.42 12.97 -2.03
CA SER A 8 -5.23 14.26 -1.37
C SER A 8 -6.13 14.42 -0.14
N TYR A 9 -7.37 13.93 -0.20
CA TYR A 9 -8.28 13.91 0.94
C TYR A 9 -7.75 12.97 2.04
N SER A 10 -7.26 11.79 1.69
CA SER A 10 -6.63 10.85 2.63
C SER A 10 -5.43 11.48 3.36
N ILE A 11 -4.60 12.28 2.66
CA ILE A 11 -3.47 12.99 3.29
C ILE A 11 -3.97 14.02 4.31
N LEU A 12 -5.00 14.80 3.97
CA LEU A 12 -5.57 15.78 4.91
C LEU A 12 -6.24 15.10 6.11
N ALA A 13 -6.98 14.01 5.87
CA ALA A 13 -7.58 13.21 6.94
C ALA A 13 -6.51 12.61 7.87
N LEU A 14 -5.40 12.09 7.31
CA LEU A 14 -4.28 11.60 8.10
C LEU A 14 -3.62 12.70 8.94
N ILE A 15 -3.38 13.89 8.36
CA ILE A 15 -2.70 14.98 9.09
C ILE A 15 -3.56 15.53 10.23
N PHE A 16 -4.88 15.65 10.04
CA PHE A 16 -5.74 16.39 10.95
C PHE A 16 -6.64 15.53 11.84
N TRP A 17 -6.93 14.29 11.46
CA TRP A 17 -7.98 13.50 12.11
C TRP A 17 -7.52 12.14 12.63
N GLU A 18 -6.48 11.54 12.04
CA GLU A 18 -5.98 10.24 12.47
C GLU A 18 -5.07 10.38 13.71
N THR A 19 -5.35 9.63 14.77
CA THR A 19 -4.47 9.51 15.94
C THR A 19 -3.09 9.00 15.50
N ARG A 20 -2.03 9.57 16.08
CA ARG A 20 -0.64 9.30 15.69
C ARG A 20 -0.19 7.91 16.15
N ARG A 21 -0.60 6.89 15.39
CA ARG A 21 -0.17 5.50 15.56
C ARG A 21 1.29 5.31 15.15
N SER A 22 1.95 4.27 15.65
CA SER A 22 3.37 3.96 15.38
C SER A 22 3.71 3.76 13.89
N ASP A 23 2.73 3.47 13.04
CA ASP A 23 2.90 3.31 11.59
C ASP A 23 2.44 4.53 10.76
N PHE A 24 2.09 5.63 11.42
CA PHE A 24 1.65 6.87 10.79
C PHE A 24 2.64 7.40 9.74
N GLY A 25 3.95 7.43 10.08
CA GLY A 25 4.98 7.92 9.17
C GLY A 25 5.13 7.06 7.90
N ILE A 26 4.91 5.76 8.03
CA ILE A 26 5.01 4.79 6.93
C ILE A 26 3.80 4.96 6.00
N SER A 27 2.60 5.08 6.58
CA SER A 27 1.36 5.37 5.84
C SER A 27 1.45 6.72 5.10
N MET A 28 1.90 7.77 5.77
CA MET A 28 2.08 9.10 5.16
C MET A 28 3.05 9.05 3.97
N THR A 29 4.19 8.39 4.14
CA THR A 29 5.18 8.22 3.07
C THR A 29 4.57 7.48 1.86
N HIS A 30 3.76 6.45 2.11
CA HIS A 30 3.02 5.76 1.05
C HIS A 30 2.04 6.68 0.33
N HIS A 31 1.24 7.46 1.04
CA HIS A 31 0.27 8.37 0.42
C HIS A 31 0.95 9.46 -0.41
N VAL A 32 2.05 10.03 0.09
CA VAL A 32 2.86 11.00 -0.67
C VAL A 32 3.47 10.35 -1.92
N ALA A 33 4.03 9.14 -1.80
CA ALA A 33 4.60 8.41 -2.93
C ALA A 33 3.53 8.05 -3.99
N SER A 34 2.38 7.53 -3.55
CA SER A 34 1.24 7.19 -4.41
C SER A 34 0.67 8.43 -5.12
N LEU A 35 0.49 9.55 -4.41
CA LEU A 35 0.04 10.81 -5.02
C LEU A 35 1.05 11.31 -6.06
N SER A 36 2.34 11.28 -5.72
CA SER A 36 3.42 11.65 -6.65
C SER A 36 3.40 10.79 -7.91
N LEU A 37 3.22 9.47 -7.76
CA LEU A 37 3.13 8.55 -8.90
C LEU A 37 1.89 8.80 -9.77
N ILE A 38 0.75 9.18 -9.19
CA ILE A 38 -0.46 9.54 -9.97
C ILE A 38 -0.22 10.80 -10.79
N VAL A 39 0.37 11.83 -10.18
CA VAL A 39 0.67 13.10 -10.86
C VAL A 39 1.69 12.89 -11.96
N LEU A 40 2.80 12.20 -11.67
CA LEU A 40 3.84 11.91 -12.66
C LEU A 40 3.29 11.00 -13.78
N SER A 41 2.47 9.99 -13.46
CA SER A 41 1.83 9.14 -14.48
C SER A 41 0.91 9.93 -15.41
N TYR A 42 0.28 11.01 -14.92
CA TYR A 42 -0.55 11.88 -15.74
C TYR A 42 0.29 12.78 -16.66
N ILE A 43 1.35 13.40 -16.13
CA ILE A 43 2.25 14.27 -16.90
C ILE A 43 2.95 13.48 -18.02
N PHE A 44 3.42 12.28 -17.72
CA PHE A 44 4.19 11.45 -18.67
C PHE A 44 3.32 10.51 -19.53
N ARG A 45 1.98 10.63 -19.46
CA ARG A 45 1.02 9.78 -20.19
C ARG A 45 1.15 8.27 -19.90
N PHE A 46 1.84 7.88 -18.82
CA PHE A 46 1.92 6.50 -18.32
C PHE A 46 0.69 6.08 -17.52
N VAL A 47 -0.47 6.66 -17.85
CA VAL A 47 -1.74 6.44 -17.17
C VAL A 47 -2.09 4.96 -17.12
N ARG A 48 -1.73 4.17 -18.14
CA ARG A 48 -1.96 2.72 -18.16
C ARG A 48 -1.24 2.00 -17.01
N VAL A 49 0.07 2.24 -16.85
CA VAL A 49 0.88 1.63 -15.78
C VAL A 49 0.38 2.11 -14.41
N GLY A 50 0.17 3.43 -14.24
CA GLY A 50 -0.35 4.00 -13.01
C GLY A 50 -1.73 3.43 -12.63
N SER A 51 -2.61 3.19 -13.60
CA SER A 51 -3.94 2.60 -13.38
C SER A 51 -3.85 1.14 -12.94
N VAL A 52 -2.93 0.35 -13.50
CA VAL A 52 -2.68 -1.03 -13.07
C VAL A 52 -2.19 -1.05 -11.63
N VAL A 53 -1.26 -0.17 -11.26
CA VAL A 53 -0.78 -0.06 -9.88
C VAL A 53 -1.93 0.24 -8.92
N LEU A 54 -2.77 1.23 -9.25
CA LEU A 54 -3.94 1.59 -8.45
C LEU A 54 -4.92 0.40 -8.30
N ALA A 55 -5.27 -0.25 -9.41
CA ALA A 55 -6.20 -1.37 -9.39
C ALA A 55 -5.71 -2.56 -8.55
N LEU A 56 -4.40 -2.86 -8.61
CA LEU A 56 -3.81 -3.92 -7.78
C LEU A 56 -3.88 -3.59 -6.28
N HIS A 57 -3.76 -2.32 -5.91
CA HIS A 57 -3.87 -1.90 -4.52
C HIS A 57 -5.34 -1.93 -4.06
N ASP A 58 -6.25 -1.35 -4.83
CA ASP A 58 -7.68 -1.29 -4.49
C ASP A 58 -8.32 -2.68 -4.37
N ALA A 59 -7.93 -3.61 -5.25
CA ALA A 59 -8.44 -4.99 -5.23
C ALA A 59 -8.16 -5.75 -3.93
N THR A 60 -7.02 -5.50 -3.27
CA THR A 60 -6.72 -6.16 -1.99
C THR A 60 -7.46 -5.51 -0.82
N ASP A 61 -7.71 -4.21 -0.90
CA ASP A 61 -8.28 -3.43 0.20
C ASP A 61 -9.77 -3.76 0.41
N VAL A 62 -10.48 -4.19 -0.64
CA VAL A 62 -11.83 -4.75 -0.54
C VAL A 62 -11.90 -5.90 0.48
N PHE A 63 -10.93 -6.81 0.48
CA PHE A 63 -10.91 -7.93 1.43
C PHE A 63 -10.66 -7.48 2.88
N LEU A 64 -9.85 -6.44 3.07
CA LEU A 64 -9.58 -5.86 4.37
C LEU A 64 -10.83 -5.18 4.95
N GLU A 65 -11.58 -4.43 4.14
CA GLU A 65 -12.82 -3.80 4.56
C GLU A 65 -13.90 -4.84 4.91
N ILE A 66 -14.00 -5.94 4.13
CA ILE A 66 -14.86 -7.08 4.47
C ILE A 66 -14.48 -7.68 5.83
N GLY A 67 -13.18 -7.84 6.09
CA GLY A 67 -12.68 -8.34 7.38
C GLY A 67 -13.08 -7.45 8.56
N LYS A 68 -12.93 -6.14 8.42
CA LYS A 68 -13.33 -5.15 9.44
C LYS A 68 -14.85 -5.20 9.71
N MET A 69 -15.66 -5.15 8.65
CA MET A 69 -17.13 -5.21 8.78
C MET A 69 -17.59 -6.50 9.46
N SER A 70 -16.95 -7.62 9.15
CA SER A 70 -17.24 -8.91 9.77
C SER A 70 -16.87 -8.95 11.26
N LYS A 71 -15.75 -8.31 11.64
CA LYS A 71 -15.34 -8.18 13.05
C LYS A 71 -16.33 -7.32 13.84
N TYR A 72 -16.78 -6.19 13.28
CA TYR A 72 -17.79 -5.34 13.92
C TYR A 72 -19.16 -6.01 14.07
N SER A 73 -19.51 -6.91 13.15
CA SER A 73 -20.77 -7.66 13.19
C SER A 73 -20.72 -8.86 14.16
N GLY A 74 -19.60 -9.09 14.86
CA GLY A 74 -19.42 -10.24 15.76
C GLY A 74 -19.23 -11.60 15.06
N ALA A 75 -19.09 -11.60 13.73
CA ALA A 75 -18.93 -12.82 12.93
C ALA A 75 -17.44 -13.24 12.85
N GLU A 76 -16.89 -13.75 13.96
CA GLU A 76 -15.46 -14.08 14.09
C GLU A 76 -14.94 -15.08 13.03
N THR A 77 -15.77 -16.03 12.61
CA THR A 77 -15.43 -17.01 11.57
C THR A 77 -15.27 -16.37 10.20
N ILE A 78 -16.18 -15.48 9.84
CA ILE A 78 -16.13 -14.72 8.57
C ILE A 78 -14.96 -13.73 8.60
N ALA A 79 -14.73 -13.06 9.74
CA ALA A 79 -13.59 -12.17 9.91
C ALA A 79 -12.25 -12.92 9.74
N SER A 80 -12.13 -14.11 10.33
CA SER A 80 -10.94 -14.96 10.20
C SER A 80 -10.72 -15.42 8.75
N PHE A 81 -11.78 -15.84 8.08
CA PHE A 81 -11.70 -16.25 6.68
C PHE A 81 -11.33 -15.08 5.76
N ALA A 82 -11.97 -13.92 5.95
CA ALA A 82 -11.67 -12.69 5.20
C ALA A 82 -10.22 -12.24 5.43
N PHE A 83 -9.70 -12.37 6.65
CA PHE A 83 -8.30 -12.06 6.96
C PHE A 83 -7.32 -12.97 6.21
N ILE A 84 -7.56 -14.29 6.18
CA ILE A 84 -6.72 -15.23 5.41
C ILE A 84 -6.77 -14.88 3.93
N LEU A 85 -7.96 -14.61 3.38
CA LEU A 85 -8.13 -14.23 1.98
C LEU A 85 -7.44 -12.91 1.65
N PHE A 86 -7.46 -11.95 2.58
CA PHE A 86 -6.72 -10.70 2.49
C PHE A 86 -5.21 -10.93 2.42
N VAL A 87 -4.63 -11.73 3.33
CA VAL A 87 -3.18 -12.02 3.30
C VAL A 87 -2.77 -12.73 2.00
N LEU A 88 -3.57 -13.68 1.51
CA LEU A 88 -3.32 -14.38 0.26
C LEU A 88 -3.38 -13.44 -0.95
N SER A 89 -4.45 -12.66 -1.06
CA SER A 89 -4.62 -11.69 -2.17
C SER A 89 -3.52 -10.63 -2.15
N PHE A 90 -3.14 -10.12 -0.97
CA PHE A 90 -2.04 -9.18 -0.80
C PHE A 90 -0.71 -9.77 -1.29
N THR A 91 -0.41 -11.01 -0.89
CA THR A 91 0.83 -11.68 -1.30
C THR A 91 0.90 -11.86 -2.82
N ILE A 92 -0.19 -12.32 -3.44
CA ILE A 92 -0.22 -12.56 -4.89
C ILE A 92 -0.16 -11.25 -5.68
N LEU A 93 -1.02 -10.29 -5.36
CA LEU A 93 -1.18 -9.07 -6.15
C LEU A 93 -0.03 -8.09 -5.92
N ARG A 94 0.37 -7.87 -4.67
CA ARG A 94 1.34 -6.81 -4.32
C ARG A 94 2.77 -7.31 -4.12
N CYS A 95 2.99 -8.54 -3.63
CA CYS A 95 4.35 -9.07 -3.46
C CYS A 95 4.87 -9.84 -4.69
N ILE A 96 3.99 -10.39 -5.53
CA ILE A 96 4.39 -11.14 -6.73
C ILE A 96 4.05 -10.34 -7.99
N TYR A 97 2.76 -10.10 -8.26
CA TYR A 97 2.36 -9.52 -9.54
C TYR A 97 2.93 -8.10 -9.74
N TYR A 98 2.83 -7.24 -8.73
CA TYR A 98 3.37 -5.87 -8.78
C TYR A 98 4.87 -5.83 -9.17
N PRO A 99 5.83 -6.46 -8.45
CA PRO A 99 7.22 -6.37 -8.85
C PRO A 99 7.54 -7.10 -10.17
N PHE A 100 6.94 -8.27 -10.43
CA PHE A 100 7.29 -9.02 -11.65
C PHE A 100 6.73 -8.40 -12.94
N TRP A 101 5.55 -7.78 -12.88
CA TRP A 101 4.91 -7.15 -14.06
C TRP A 101 5.15 -5.64 -14.14
N VAL A 102 4.95 -4.90 -13.05
CA VAL A 102 5.00 -3.42 -13.07
C VAL A 102 6.44 -2.92 -13.16
N LEU A 103 7.38 -3.43 -12.34
CA LEU A 103 8.79 -2.99 -12.43
C LEU A 103 9.42 -3.40 -13.77
N ARG A 104 9.05 -4.58 -14.29
CA ARG A 104 9.51 -5.03 -15.61
C ARG A 104 8.96 -4.14 -16.72
N SER A 105 7.65 -3.87 -16.76
CA SER A 105 7.03 -3.00 -17.77
C SER A 105 7.61 -1.59 -17.70
N THR A 106 7.77 -1.03 -16.50
CA THR A 106 8.35 0.30 -16.29
C THR A 106 9.80 0.39 -16.82
N SER A 107 10.59 -0.67 -16.64
CA SER A 107 11.99 -0.69 -17.08
C SER A 107 12.16 -0.60 -18.60
N TYR A 108 11.17 -1.08 -19.38
CA TYR A 108 11.22 -1.03 -20.84
C TYR A 108 10.41 0.14 -21.42
N GLU A 109 9.20 0.39 -20.93
CA GLU A 109 8.29 1.40 -21.50
C GLU A 109 8.70 2.83 -21.16
N VAL A 110 9.22 3.09 -19.94
CA VAL A 110 9.62 4.45 -19.52
C VAL A 110 10.85 4.91 -20.31
N VAL A 111 11.83 4.02 -20.51
CA VAL A 111 13.05 4.32 -21.28
C VAL A 111 12.72 4.65 -22.74
N VAL A 112 11.77 3.92 -23.34
CA VAL A 112 11.37 4.13 -24.74
C VAL A 112 10.58 5.42 -24.92
N ALA A 113 9.64 5.73 -24.02
CA ALA A 113 8.82 6.94 -24.15
C ALA A 113 9.60 8.22 -23.85
N LEU A 114 10.47 8.24 -22.83
CA LEU A 114 11.26 9.43 -22.48
C LEU A 114 12.33 9.77 -23.53
N LYS A 115 12.89 8.76 -24.20
CA LYS A 115 13.91 8.95 -25.24
C LYS A 115 13.36 9.60 -26.52
N SER A 116 12.04 9.58 -26.71
CA SER A 116 11.39 10.12 -27.91
C SER A 116 11.02 11.60 -27.83
N GLU A 117 10.86 12.17 -26.62
CA GLU A 117 10.29 13.51 -26.45
C GLU A 117 11.18 14.52 -25.71
N MET A 118 12.30 14.11 -25.10
CA MET A 118 13.06 14.95 -24.17
C MET A 118 14.58 14.88 -24.36
N SER A 119 15.27 15.95 -23.93
CA SER A 119 16.72 15.99 -23.68
C SER A 119 17.19 14.78 -22.83
N TRP A 120 18.35 14.21 -23.17
CA TRP A 120 18.90 13.01 -22.53
C TRP A 120 19.08 13.15 -21.01
N VAL A 121 19.34 14.36 -20.52
CA VAL A 121 19.58 14.62 -19.09
C VAL A 121 18.27 14.55 -18.32
N ASP A 122 17.24 15.23 -18.81
CA ASP A 122 15.92 15.27 -18.18
C ASP A 122 15.26 13.89 -18.22
N ALA A 123 15.37 13.18 -19.35
CA ALA A 123 14.91 11.80 -19.50
C ALA A 123 15.51 10.86 -18.43
N THR A 124 16.79 11.05 -18.11
CA THR A 124 17.49 10.23 -17.12
C THR A 124 16.99 10.52 -15.70
N ILE A 125 16.83 11.80 -15.34
CA ILE A 125 16.34 12.20 -14.02
C ILE A 125 14.93 11.65 -13.77
N TYR A 126 14.02 11.81 -14.73
CA TYR A 126 12.64 11.35 -14.58
C TYR A 126 12.53 9.82 -14.50
N TYR A 127 13.35 9.09 -15.25
CA TYR A 127 13.43 7.63 -15.14
C TYR A 127 13.79 7.20 -13.71
N TYR A 128 14.84 7.81 -13.12
CA TYR A 128 15.26 7.48 -11.77
C TYR A 128 14.19 7.87 -10.74
N VAL A 129 13.61 9.07 -10.81
CA VAL A 129 12.56 9.51 -9.87
C VAL A 129 11.36 8.56 -9.89
N PHE A 130 10.85 8.21 -11.07
CA PHE A 130 9.67 7.34 -11.18
C PHE A 130 9.96 5.92 -10.68
N ASN A 131 11.13 5.36 -11.03
CA ASN A 131 11.51 4.01 -10.62
C ASN A 131 11.78 3.95 -9.11
N THR A 132 12.47 4.95 -8.54
CA THR A 132 12.69 5.06 -7.10
C THR A 132 11.37 5.14 -6.31
N LEU A 133 10.37 5.87 -6.80
CA LEU A 133 9.05 5.93 -6.18
C LEU A 133 8.32 4.57 -6.22
N LEU A 134 8.39 3.82 -7.33
CA LEU A 134 7.82 2.47 -7.40
C LEU A 134 8.54 1.48 -6.48
N PHE A 135 9.88 1.55 -6.40
CA PHE A 135 10.65 0.76 -5.43
C PHE A 135 10.29 1.12 -4.00
N CYS A 136 10.09 2.42 -3.70
CA CYS A 136 9.62 2.86 -2.38
C CYS A 136 8.26 2.22 -2.04
N LEU A 137 7.31 2.23 -2.97
CA LEU A 137 6.03 1.52 -2.78
C LEU A 137 6.21 0.02 -2.55
N LEU A 138 7.13 -0.64 -3.27
CA LEU A 138 7.41 -2.06 -3.06
C LEU A 138 7.91 -2.33 -1.63
N VAL A 139 8.86 -1.53 -1.15
CA VAL A 139 9.42 -1.68 0.21
C VAL A 139 8.33 -1.52 1.27
N LEU A 140 7.45 -0.53 1.11
CA LEU A 140 6.32 -0.32 2.03
C LEU A 140 5.34 -1.50 2.00
N ASN A 141 5.05 -2.04 0.82
CA ASN A 141 4.22 -3.24 0.68
C ASN A 141 4.85 -4.47 1.36
N ILE A 142 6.17 -4.66 1.25
CA ILE A 142 6.88 -5.75 1.95
C ILE A 142 6.82 -5.55 3.46
N PHE A 143 6.98 -4.31 3.95
CA PHE A 143 6.86 -4.00 5.37
C PHE A 143 5.50 -4.43 5.93
N TRP A 144 4.41 -4.03 5.27
CA TRP A 144 3.07 -4.45 5.71
C TRP A 144 2.83 -5.94 5.54
N TRP A 145 3.39 -6.56 4.49
CA TRP A 145 3.32 -8.01 4.31
C TRP A 145 3.92 -8.78 5.49
N VAL A 146 5.08 -8.33 6.00
CA VAL A 146 5.69 -8.93 7.19
C VAL A 146 4.79 -8.76 8.42
N LEU A 147 4.16 -7.60 8.62
CA LEU A 147 3.22 -7.38 9.72
C LEU A 147 1.99 -8.30 9.63
N MET A 148 1.42 -8.45 8.44
CA MET A 148 0.29 -9.36 8.19
C MET A 148 0.65 -10.81 8.46
N LEU A 149 1.85 -11.26 8.06
CA LEU A 149 2.30 -12.62 8.36
C LEU A 149 2.50 -12.85 9.86
N ARG A 150 3.00 -11.84 10.60
CA ARG A 150 3.11 -11.91 12.07
C ARG A 150 1.74 -12.07 12.72
N MET A 151 0.76 -11.29 12.29
CA MET A 151 -0.64 -11.39 12.76
C MET A 151 -1.24 -12.76 12.41
N LEU A 152 -1.04 -13.26 11.19
CA LEU A 152 -1.51 -14.58 10.76
C LEU A 152 -0.89 -15.70 11.61
N ALA A 153 0.42 -15.65 11.87
CA ALA A 153 1.11 -16.60 12.71
C ALA A 153 0.62 -16.54 14.18
N ALA A 154 0.30 -15.36 14.69
CA ALA A 154 -0.32 -15.19 16.00
C ALA A 154 -1.73 -15.82 16.04
N GLN A 155 -2.57 -15.56 15.04
CA GLN A 155 -3.92 -16.11 14.94
C GLN A 155 -3.93 -17.65 14.83
N ILE A 156 -2.98 -18.24 14.08
CA ILE A 156 -2.83 -19.71 13.99
C ILE A 156 -2.45 -20.30 15.36
N ARG A 157 -1.52 -19.66 16.09
CA ARG A 157 -1.14 -20.08 17.44
C ARG A 157 -2.30 -19.96 18.45
N ALA A 158 -3.15 -18.95 18.29
CA ALA A 158 -4.33 -18.71 19.12
C ALA A 158 -5.56 -19.55 18.73
N ARG A 159 -5.41 -20.63 17.94
CA ARG A 159 -6.49 -21.50 17.45
C ARG A 159 -7.62 -20.74 16.71
N GLY A 160 -7.27 -19.73 15.94
CA GLY A 160 -8.20 -19.04 15.05
C GLY A 160 -8.96 -17.88 15.71
N LYS A 161 -8.69 -17.55 16.98
CA LYS A 161 -9.14 -16.26 17.53
C LYS A 161 -8.38 -15.13 16.84
N VAL A 162 -9.12 -14.18 16.28
CA VAL A 162 -8.56 -12.97 15.68
C VAL A 162 -7.86 -12.19 16.80
N SER A 163 -6.53 -12.23 16.83
CA SER A 163 -5.71 -11.46 17.76
C SER A 163 -6.01 -9.97 17.63
N GLU A 164 -5.88 -9.22 18.71
CA GLU A 164 -5.85 -7.76 18.65
C GLU A 164 -4.71 -7.28 17.74
N ASP A 165 -4.95 -6.15 17.07
CA ASP A 165 -4.06 -5.59 16.07
C ASP A 165 -2.75 -5.17 16.75
N ILE A 166 -1.63 -5.83 16.42
CA ILE A 166 -0.30 -5.54 16.98
C ILE A 166 0.18 -4.12 16.71
N ARG A 167 -0.49 -3.36 15.83
CA ARG A 167 -0.21 -1.95 15.59
C ARG A 167 -0.78 -1.03 16.68
N SER A 168 -1.70 -1.52 17.52
CA SER A 168 -2.34 -0.74 18.62
C SER A 168 -1.62 -0.92 19.95
N ASP A 169 -0.85 -2.00 20.10
CA ASP A 169 -0.17 -2.39 21.34
C ASP A 169 0.93 -1.40 21.77
N SER A 170 1.33 -0.47 20.89
CA SER A 170 2.33 0.55 21.22
C SER A 170 1.77 1.79 21.91
N GLU A 171 0.46 1.87 22.15
CA GLU A 171 -0.17 3.03 22.83
C GLU A 171 -0.27 2.84 24.36
N ASP A 172 -0.32 1.60 24.88
CA ASP A 172 -0.56 1.36 26.31
C ASP A 172 0.69 1.16 27.19
N GLU A 173 1.89 1.04 26.61
CA GLU A 173 3.12 0.86 27.42
C GLU A 173 3.68 2.16 28.04
N ASN A 174 3.06 3.32 27.83
CA ASN A 174 3.52 4.62 28.39
C ASN A 174 2.54 5.29 29.37
N GLU A 175 1.56 4.59 29.94
CA GLU A 175 0.65 5.14 30.97
C GLU A 175 0.72 4.43 32.34
N HIS A 176 1.70 3.53 32.55
CA HIS A 176 1.85 2.78 33.80
C HIS A 176 3.20 2.96 34.53
N GLU A 177 3.89 4.08 34.30
CA GLU A 177 5.02 4.50 35.13
C GLU A 177 4.97 6.01 35.45
N GLU A 178 3.96 6.47 36.23
CA GLU A 178 4.09 7.58 37.20
C GLU A 178 3.12 7.39 38.38
#